data_AF-A0A7C4L2R2-F1
#
_entry.id   AF-A0A7C4L2R2-F1
#
_cell.length_a   1.000
_cell.length_b   1.000
_cell.length_c   1.000
_cell.angle_alpha   90.00
_cell.angle_beta   90.00
_cell.angle_gamma   90.00
#
_symmetry.space_group_name_H-M   'P 1'
#
loop_
_entity.id
_entity.type
_entity.pdbx_description
1 polymer ?
#
loop_
_entity_poly.entity_id
_entity_poly.type
_entity_poly.pdbx_seq_one_letter_code
_entity_poly.pdbx_strand_id
1 'polypeptide(L)'
;MITKIARYGLMIFLVLLGLGGLIEGTTLLTDPGGAEMGSSARILGNLPIIDFVIPGLLLIAIMGVSPLVITYGIWQRLGWAWAAALVQSVLLILWLGLQILLWGTPILNHLVYLICGISLVILCLLPGARLGLEKPTAPSLQREPDLIELEAQFTKDTDPERAKNRQFTNTLRSGRG
;
A
#
# COMPACT_ATOMS: atom_id res chain seq x y z
N MET A 1 -17.96 2.63 12.94
CA MET A 1 -18.63 3.06 11.69
C MET A 1 -17.71 3.88 10.79
N ILE A 2 -17.09 4.94 11.33
CA ILE A 2 -16.19 5.86 10.60
C ILE A 2 -15.06 5.15 9.83
N THR A 3 -14.44 4.13 10.42
CA THR A 3 -13.36 3.35 9.79
C THR A 3 -13.80 2.55 8.55
N LYS A 4 -15.05 2.05 8.53
CA LYS A 4 -15.61 1.37 7.34
C LYS A 4 -15.88 2.38 6.22
N ILE A 5 -16.43 3.54 6.56
CA ILE A 5 -16.76 4.62 5.61
C ILE A 5 -15.49 5.13 4.92
N ALA A 6 -14.42 5.40 5.68
CA ALA A 6 -13.15 5.85 5.12
C ALA A 6 -12.56 4.87 4.10
N ARG A 7 -12.63 3.56 4.38
CA ARG A 7 -12.16 2.52 3.46
C ARG A 7 -12.97 2.44 2.17
N TYR A 8 -14.30 2.50 2.26
CA TYR A 8 -15.15 2.51 1.05
C TYR A 8 -14.95 3.79 0.24
N GLY A 9 -14.81 4.95 0.91
CA GLY A 9 -14.47 6.21 0.25
C GLY A 9 -13.15 6.14 -0.50
N LEU A 10 -12.10 5.58 0.11
CA LEU A 10 -10.79 5.39 -0.52
C LEU A 10 -10.89 4.52 -1.78
N MET A 11 -11.62 3.41 -1.73
CA MET A 11 -11.82 2.53 -2.88
C MET A 11 -12.58 3.23 -4.01
N ILE A 12 -13.63 3.99 -3.69
CA ILE A 12 -14.40 4.75 -4.70
C ILE A 12 -13.49 5.76 -5.39
N PHE A 13 -12.70 6.53 -4.65
CA PHE A 13 -11.78 7.49 -5.25
C PHE A 13 -10.68 6.83 -6.10
N LEU A 14 -10.14 5.68 -5.68
CA LEU A 14 -9.15 4.94 -6.47
C LEU A 14 -9.74 4.38 -7.76
N VAL A 15 -10.98 3.87 -7.73
CA VAL A 15 -11.67 3.41 -8.95
C VAL A 15 -11.94 4.57 -9.89
N LEU A 16 -12.43 5.70 -9.38
CA LEU A 16 -12.64 6.91 -10.19
C LEU A 16 -11.34 7.39 -10.80
N LEU A 17 -10.24 7.38 -10.04
CA LEU A 17 -8.91 7.73 -10.55
C LEU A 17 -8.45 6.77 -11.66
N GLY A 18 -8.63 5.46 -11.46
CA GLY A 18 -8.29 4.45 -12.46
C GLY A 18 -9.08 4.61 -13.75
N LEU A 19 -10.38 4.83 -13.65
CA LEU A 19 -11.22 5.09 -14.82
C LEU A 19 -10.83 6.40 -15.52
N GLY A 20 -10.56 7.46 -14.76
CA GLY A 20 -10.07 8.74 -15.30
C GLY A 20 -8.76 8.57 -16.06
N GLY A 21 -7.77 7.89 -15.48
CA GLY A 21 -6.47 7.64 -16.12
C GLY A 21 -6.56 6.75 -17.36
N LEU A 22 -7.49 5.79 -17.39
CA LEU A 22 -7.76 5.00 -18.60
C LEU A 22 -8.38 5.86 -19.71
N ILE A 23 -9.42 6.64 -19.39
CA ILE A 23 -10.10 7.51 -20.36
C ILE A 23 -9.11 8.55 -20.90
N GLU A 24 -8.48 9.33 -20.03
CA GLU A 24 -7.52 10.37 -20.42
C GLU A 24 -6.34 9.80 -21.21
N GLY A 25 -5.81 8.64 -20.80
CA GLY A 25 -4.71 7.98 -21.47
C GLY A 25 -5.09 7.44 -22.86
N THR A 26 -6.30 6.91 -23.02
CA THR A 26 -6.81 6.49 -24.33
C THR A 26 -7.07 7.65 -25.27
N THR A 27 -7.59 8.78 -24.76
CA THR A 27 -7.80 10.00 -25.55
C THR A 27 -6.48 10.53 -26.14
N LEU A 28 -5.39 10.49 -25.36
CA LEU A 28 -4.03 10.85 -25.81
C LEU A 28 -3.46 9.89 -26.87
N LEU A 29 -3.85 8.61 -26.84
CA LEU A 29 -3.44 7.62 -27.84
C LEU A 29 -4.21 7.76 -29.15
N THR A 30 -5.47 8.21 -29.10
CA THR A 30 -6.32 8.40 -30.28
C THR A 30 -6.02 9.69 -31.03
N ASP A 31 -5.45 10.71 -30.37
CA ASP A 31 -4.95 11.94 -31.00
C ASP A 31 -3.47 12.19 -30.61
N PRO A 32 -2.53 11.40 -31.16
CA PRO A 32 -1.11 11.49 -30.84
C PRO A 32 -0.44 12.76 -31.39
N GLY A 33 -1.16 13.56 -32.20
CA GLY A 33 -0.71 14.85 -32.74
C GLY A 33 -1.24 16.08 -32.00
N GLY A 34 -2.19 15.91 -31.06
CA GLY A 34 -2.79 17.01 -30.31
C GLY A 34 -3.64 17.95 -31.17
N ALA A 35 -4.19 17.47 -32.29
CA ALA A 35 -4.97 18.27 -33.23
C ALA A 35 -6.30 18.76 -32.64
N GLU A 36 -6.88 18.03 -31.68
CA GLU A 36 -8.11 18.41 -30.98
C GLU A 36 -7.85 19.26 -29.73
N MET A 37 -6.61 19.29 -29.21
CA MET A 37 -6.18 20.24 -28.17
C MET A 37 -5.76 21.57 -28.81
N GLY A 38 -6.76 22.36 -29.21
CA GLY A 38 -6.69 23.52 -30.11
C GLY A 38 -5.74 24.71 -29.85
N SER A 39 -4.62 24.60 -29.14
CA SER A 39 -3.63 25.69 -29.07
C SER A 39 -2.25 25.25 -28.59
N SER A 40 -1.38 24.83 -29.52
CA SER A 40 0.10 25.05 -29.52
C SER A 40 0.88 24.12 -30.46
N ALA A 41 0.24 23.41 -31.39
CA ALA A 41 0.91 22.69 -32.48
C ALA A 41 1.89 23.56 -33.30
N ARG A 42 1.85 24.90 -33.14
CA ARG A 42 2.76 25.84 -33.81
C ARG A 42 4.09 26.08 -33.11
N ILE A 43 4.27 25.67 -31.84
CA ILE A 43 5.55 25.83 -31.11
C ILE A 43 6.42 24.56 -31.19
N LEU A 44 5.82 23.40 -31.46
CA LEU A 44 6.50 22.10 -31.62
C LEU A 44 7.09 21.85 -33.02
N GLY A 45 7.13 22.85 -33.90
CA GLY A 45 7.66 22.72 -35.27
C GLY A 45 9.18 22.45 -35.37
N ASN A 46 9.90 22.27 -34.26
CA ASN A 46 11.36 22.09 -34.25
C ASN A 46 11.89 21.09 -33.19
N LEU A 47 11.03 20.33 -32.51
CA LEU A 47 11.50 19.32 -31.56
C LEU A 47 11.21 17.92 -32.14
N PRO A 48 12.24 17.14 -32.51
CA PRO A 48 12.10 15.80 -33.11
C PRO A 48 11.63 14.71 -32.12
N ILE A 49 11.13 15.12 -30.95
CA ILE A 49 10.66 14.25 -29.88
C ILE A 49 9.53 15.02 -29.19
N ILE A 50 8.30 14.53 -29.30
CA ILE A 50 7.25 14.42 -28.27
C ILE A 50 6.01 13.94 -29.03
N ASP A 51 5.96 12.64 -29.34
CA ASP A 51 4.70 11.99 -29.62
C ASP A 51 3.92 11.89 -28.29
N PHE A 52 2.63 12.25 -28.28
CA PHE A 52 1.80 12.14 -27.06
C PHE A 52 1.51 10.68 -26.63
N VAL A 53 2.04 9.71 -27.38
CA VAL A 53 1.93 8.26 -27.15
C VAL A 53 2.63 7.83 -25.85
N ILE A 54 3.85 8.31 -25.60
CA ILE A 54 4.64 7.96 -24.40
C ILE A 54 3.92 8.43 -23.12
N PRO A 55 3.52 9.72 -22.99
CA PRO A 55 2.78 10.18 -21.82
C PRO A 55 1.42 9.49 -21.69
N GLY A 56 0.71 9.20 -22.80
CA GLY A 56 -0.56 8.47 -22.76
C GLY A 56 -0.44 7.05 -22.20
N LEU A 57 0.57 6.29 -22.63
CA LEU A 57 0.81 4.92 -22.13
C LEU A 57 1.19 4.90 -20.65
N LEU A 58 2.01 5.86 -20.22
CA LEU A 58 2.41 6.01 -18.83
C LEU A 58 1.20 6.37 -17.94
N LEU A 59 0.29 7.20 -18.45
CA LEU A 59 -0.96 7.55 -17.76
C LEU A 59 -1.86 6.31 -17.56
N ILE A 60 -2.03 5.48 -18.60
CA ILE A 60 -2.79 4.23 -18.50
C ILE A 60 -2.18 3.30 -17.45
N ALA A 61 -0.85 3.11 -17.49
CA ALA A 61 -0.19 2.18 -16.58
C ALA A 61 -0.24 2.67 -15.11
N ILE A 62 0.13 3.93 -14.89
CA ILE A 62 0.38 4.47 -13.54
C ILE A 62 -0.88 5.10 -12.93
N MET A 63 -1.73 5.75 -13.73
CA MET A 63 -2.95 6.38 -13.24
C MET A 63 -4.21 5.58 -13.56
N GLY A 64 -4.15 4.65 -14.52
CA GLY A 64 -5.26 3.75 -14.84
C GLY A 64 -5.20 2.43 -14.08
N VAL A 65 -4.15 1.62 -14.33
CA VAL A 65 -4.05 0.24 -13.82
C VAL A 65 -3.64 0.19 -12.36
N SER A 66 -2.60 0.93 -11.96
CA SER A 66 -2.12 0.98 -10.57
C SER A 66 -3.22 1.19 -9.52
N PRO A 67 -4.08 2.23 -9.59
CA PRO A 67 -5.10 2.45 -8.57
C PRO A 67 -6.18 1.35 -8.52
N LEU A 68 -6.43 0.64 -9.63
CA LEU A 68 -7.29 -0.54 -9.65
C LEU A 68 -6.64 -1.72 -8.90
N VAL A 69 -5.34 -1.95 -9.09
CA VAL A 69 -4.57 -2.96 -8.35
C VAL A 69 -4.56 -2.64 -6.85
N ILE A 70 -4.39 -1.37 -6.48
CA ILE A 70 -4.45 -0.92 -5.08
C ILE A 70 -5.84 -1.13 -4.49
N THR A 71 -6.90 -0.83 -5.24
CA THR A 71 -8.30 -1.09 -4.83
C THR A 71 -8.50 -2.57 -4.52
N TYR A 72 -8.02 -3.46 -5.40
CA TYR A 72 -8.05 -4.90 -5.16
C TYR A 72 -7.26 -5.29 -3.90
N GLY A 73 -6.10 -4.69 -3.68
CA GLY A 73 -5.31 -4.90 -2.47
C GLY A 73 -6.03 -4.48 -1.17
N ILE A 74 -6.76 -3.36 -1.20
CA ILE A 74 -7.59 -2.89 -0.08
C ILE A 74 -8.76 -3.86 0.15
N TRP A 75 -9.38 -4.35 -0.92
CA TRP A 75 -10.46 -5.35 -0.85
C TRP A 75 -10.01 -6.64 -0.17
N GLN A 76 -8.84 -7.14 -0.56
CA GLN A 76 -8.20 -8.35 -0.01
C GLN A 76 -7.58 -8.14 1.38
N ARG A 77 -7.69 -6.92 1.92
CA ARG A 77 -7.12 -6.50 3.21
C ARG A 77 -5.61 -6.71 3.32
N LEU A 78 -4.88 -6.43 2.25
CA LEU A 78 -3.42 -6.55 2.23
C LEU A 78 -2.78 -5.33 2.90
N GLY A 79 -1.84 -5.56 3.81
CA GLY A 79 -1.16 -4.49 4.55
C GLY A 79 -0.36 -3.52 3.67
N TRP A 80 0.14 -3.98 2.52
CA TRP A 80 0.86 -3.13 1.57
C TRP A 80 -0.06 -2.18 0.79
N ALA A 81 -1.36 -2.48 0.71
CA ALA A 81 -2.29 -1.71 -0.13
C ALA A 81 -2.52 -0.30 0.41
N TRP A 82 -2.44 -0.10 1.73
CA TRP A 82 -2.50 1.23 2.33
C TRP A 82 -1.27 2.08 1.97
N ALA A 83 -0.07 1.51 2.07
CA ALA A 83 1.15 2.20 1.69
C ALA A 83 1.14 2.56 0.19
N ALA A 84 0.66 1.64 -0.65
CA ALA A 84 0.50 1.88 -2.08
C ALA A 84 -0.53 2.97 -2.39
N ALA A 85 -1.66 3.02 -1.68
CA ALA A 85 -2.65 4.10 -1.84
C ALA A 85 -2.07 5.46 -1.47
N LEU A 86 -1.25 5.54 -0.42
CA LEU A 86 -0.57 6.78 -0.04
C LEU A 86 0.41 7.25 -1.12
N VAL A 87 1.24 6.33 -1.62
CA VAL A 87 2.18 6.60 -2.70
C VAL A 87 1.44 7.06 -3.96
N GLN A 88 0.34 6.39 -4.33
CA GLN A 88 -0.48 6.77 -5.48
C GLN A 88 -1.07 8.18 -5.32
N SER A 89 -1.48 8.56 -4.12
CA SER A 89 -2.04 9.88 -3.84
C SER A 89 -1.00 10.99 -3.99
N VAL A 90 0.22 10.76 -3.50
CA VAL A 90 1.35 11.69 -3.67
C VAL A 90 1.77 11.78 -5.14
N LEU A 91 1.82 10.63 -5.83
CA LEU A 91 2.18 10.55 -7.23
C LEU A 91 1.19 11.33 -8.11
N LEU A 92 -0.11 11.27 -7.80
CA LEU A 92 -1.14 12.07 -8.48
C LEU A 92 -0.88 13.57 -8.34
N ILE A 93 -0.57 14.04 -7.13
CA ILE A 93 -0.29 15.46 -6.89
C ILE A 93 0.97 15.91 -7.65
N LEU A 94 2.03 15.10 -7.62
CA LEU A 94 3.27 15.38 -8.33
C LEU A 94 3.05 15.42 -9.84
N TRP A 95 2.29 14.46 -10.37
CA TRP A 95 1.93 14.39 -11.79
C TRP A 95 1.19 15.65 -12.25
N LEU A 96 0.18 16.10 -11.49
CA LEU A 96 -0.53 17.33 -11.79
C LEU A 96 0.35 18.57 -11.71
N GLY A 97 1.24 18.64 -10.71
CA GLY A 97 2.21 19.74 -10.61
C GLY A 97 3.10 19.83 -11.85
N LEU A 98 3.53 18.69 -12.38
CA LEU A 98 4.32 18.62 -13.62
C LEU A 98 3.51 19.05 -14.85
N GLN A 99 2.27 18.60 -14.99
CA GLN A 99 1.40 19.00 -16.11
C GLN A 99 1.13 20.50 -16.13
N ILE A 100 0.85 21.11 -14.97
CA ILE A 100 0.65 22.55 -14.84
C ILE A 100 1.91 23.31 -15.25
N LEU A 101 3.08 22.84 -14.81
CA LEU A 101 4.37 23.47 -15.12
C LEU A 101 4.72 23.40 -16.61
N LEU A 102 4.44 22.26 -17.25
CA LEU A 102 4.79 22.03 -18.65
C LEU A 102 3.81 22.67 -19.64
N TRP A 103 2.50 22.61 -19.39
CA TRP A 103 1.49 22.95 -20.41
C TRP A 103 0.74 24.26 -20.16
N GLY A 104 0.75 24.82 -18.95
CA GLY A 104 0.16 26.14 -18.69
C GLY A 104 -1.29 26.34 -19.15
N THR A 105 -2.09 25.26 -19.21
CA THR A 105 -3.46 25.18 -19.77
C THR A 105 -4.54 25.07 -18.66
N PRO A 106 -5.86 25.21 -18.94
CA PRO A 106 -6.79 25.93 -18.07
C PRO A 106 -6.98 25.33 -16.67
N ILE A 107 -7.13 26.25 -15.70
CA ILE A 107 -7.06 26.02 -14.25
C ILE A 107 -8.13 25.05 -13.69
N LEU A 108 -9.28 24.93 -14.39
CA LEU A 108 -10.49 24.30 -13.84
C LEU A 108 -10.38 22.77 -13.68
N ASN A 109 -9.95 22.04 -14.71
CA ASN A 109 -9.83 20.58 -14.63
C ASN A 109 -8.76 20.16 -13.62
N HIS A 110 -7.63 20.88 -13.59
CA HIS A 110 -6.53 20.64 -12.66
C HIS A 110 -6.94 20.86 -11.19
N LEU A 111 -7.78 21.86 -10.89
CA LEU A 111 -8.26 22.10 -9.52
C LEU A 111 -9.12 20.95 -8.99
N VAL A 112 -9.98 20.35 -9.82
CA VAL A 112 -10.83 19.21 -9.41
C VAL A 112 -9.98 18.01 -9.04
N TYR A 113 -8.97 17.70 -9.86
CA TYR A 113 -8.05 16.60 -9.59
C TYR A 113 -7.10 16.87 -8.41
N LEU A 114 -6.68 18.13 -8.20
CA LEU A 114 -5.91 18.54 -7.02
C LEU A 114 -6.73 18.32 -5.74
N ILE A 115 -8.01 18.71 -5.74
CA ILE A 115 -8.93 18.48 -4.62
C ILE A 115 -9.11 16.97 -4.40
N CYS A 116 -9.22 16.17 -5.46
CA CYS A 116 -9.31 14.71 -5.36
C CYS A 116 -8.04 14.09 -4.75
N GLY A 117 -6.85 14.53 -5.18
CA GLY A 117 -5.57 14.08 -4.64
C GLY A 117 -5.39 14.43 -3.16
N ILE A 118 -5.74 15.67 -2.77
CA ILE A 118 -5.72 16.10 -1.36
C ILE A 118 -6.72 15.28 -0.54
N SER A 119 -7.92 15.07 -1.07
CA SER A 119 -8.96 14.26 -0.41
C SER A 119 -8.48 12.82 -0.17
N LEU A 120 -7.80 12.22 -1.15
CA LEU A 120 -7.18 10.90 -1.04
C LEU A 120 -6.10 10.84 0.04
N VAL A 121 -5.22 11.84 0.13
CA VAL A 121 -4.20 11.93 1.19
C VAL A 121 -4.85 12.03 2.57
N ILE A 122 -5.86 12.89 2.73
CA ILE A 122 -6.61 13.05 3.99
C ILE A 122 -7.31 11.73 4.38
N LEU A 123 -7.94 11.06 3.41
CA LEU A 123 -8.55 9.74 3.60
C LEU A 123 -7.53 8.68 4.01
N CYS A 124 -6.31 8.75 3.50
CA CYS A 124 -5.24 7.81 3.82
C CYS A 124 -4.61 8.05 5.21
N LEU A 125 -4.56 9.30 5.66
CA LEU A 125 -4.04 9.70 6.98
C LEU A 125 -5.01 9.36 8.13
N LEU A 126 -6.29 9.11 7.83
CA LEU A 126 -7.25 8.66 8.83
C LEU A 126 -6.85 7.26 9.35
N PRO A 127 -6.65 7.07 10.67
CA PRO A 127 -6.14 5.82 11.25
C PRO A 127 -7.04 4.60 10.95
N GLY A 128 -8.31 4.84 10.60
CA GLY A 128 -9.28 3.83 10.21
C GLY A 128 -8.98 3.04 8.94
N ALA A 129 -8.19 3.59 8.02
CA ALA A 129 -7.77 2.89 6.81
C ALA A 129 -6.65 1.87 7.09
N ARG A 130 -5.81 2.13 8.10
CA ARG A 130 -4.69 1.28 8.53
C ARG A 130 -5.14 0.15 9.46
N LEU A 131 -6.00 0.47 10.44
CA LEU A 131 -6.51 -0.46 11.45
C LEU A 131 -7.36 -1.63 10.90
N GLY A 132 -7.88 -1.52 9.67
CA GLY A 132 -8.66 -2.58 9.04
C GLY A 132 -7.86 -3.62 8.24
N LEU A 133 -6.54 -3.41 8.10
CA LEU A 133 -5.64 -4.17 7.21
C LEU A 133 -4.53 -4.93 7.95
N GLU A 134 -4.24 -4.57 9.20
CA GLU A 134 -3.46 -5.45 10.08
C GLU A 134 -4.30 -6.71 10.34
N LYS A 135 -3.90 -7.84 9.71
CA LYS A 135 -4.22 -9.14 10.29
C LYS A 135 -3.76 -9.08 11.75
N PRO A 136 -4.58 -9.52 12.73
CA PRO A 136 -4.08 -9.71 14.09
C PRO A 136 -2.78 -10.47 13.96
N THR A 137 -1.67 -9.84 14.34
CA THR A 137 -0.40 -10.54 14.52
C THR A 137 -0.76 -11.71 15.40
N ALA A 138 -0.80 -12.92 14.83
CA ALA A 138 -0.99 -14.11 15.62
C ALA A 138 0.05 -13.98 16.74
N PRO A 139 -0.34 -14.09 18.03
CA PRO A 139 0.59 -14.03 19.15
C PRO A 139 1.55 -15.22 19.02
N SER A 140 2.54 -15.05 18.15
CA SER A 140 3.59 -16.00 17.82
C SER A 140 4.88 -15.60 18.49
N LEU A 141 4.85 -14.54 19.32
CA LEU A 141 5.96 -14.04 20.13
C LEU A 141 5.51 -13.57 21.52
N GLN A 142 4.38 -14.06 22.04
CA GLN A 142 4.36 -14.39 23.47
C GLN A 142 5.03 -15.75 23.56
N ARG A 143 6.36 -15.75 23.48
CA ARG A 143 7.14 -16.82 24.10
C ARG A 143 6.71 -16.77 25.56
N GLU A 144 5.80 -17.65 25.95
CA GLU A 144 5.28 -17.70 27.32
C GLU A 144 6.48 -17.55 28.27
N PRO A 145 6.50 -16.56 29.17
CA PRO A 145 7.54 -16.49 30.18
C PRO A 145 7.67 -17.83 30.92
N ASP A 146 6.55 -18.56 31.07
CA ASP A 146 6.50 -19.92 31.57
C ASP A 146 7.32 -20.92 30.76
N LEU A 147 7.40 -20.85 29.43
CA LEU A 147 8.21 -21.79 28.65
C LEU A 147 9.71 -21.54 28.80
N ILE A 148 10.14 -20.28 28.93
CA ILE A 148 11.54 -19.96 29.22
C ILE A 148 11.88 -20.36 30.65
N GLU A 149 10.96 -20.16 31.60
CA GLU A 149 11.13 -20.57 32.99
C GLU A 149 11.11 -22.09 33.14
N LEU A 150 10.27 -22.79 32.38
CA LEU A 150 10.22 -24.25 32.30
C LEU A 150 11.47 -24.81 31.61
N GLU A 151 11.93 -24.24 30.51
CA GLU A 151 13.21 -24.63 29.88
C GLU A 151 14.37 -24.38 30.83
N ALA A 152 14.40 -23.24 31.54
CA ALA A 152 15.42 -22.94 32.55
C ALA A 152 15.35 -23.92 33.75
N GLN A 153 14.15 -24.32 34.18
CA GLN A 153 13.97 -25.34 35.21
C GLN A 153 14.40 -26.74 34.73
N PHE A 154 14.06 -27.13 33.50
CA PHE A 154 14.47 -28.40 32.89
C PHE A 154 15.97 -28.49 32.69
N THR A 155 16.60 -27.40 32.27
CA THR A 155 18.07 -27.31 32.11
C THR A 155 18.79 -27.34 33.47
N LYS A 156 18.12 -26.89 34.54
CA LYS A 156 18.63 -26.95 35.91
C LYS A 156 18.41 -28.31 36.59
N ASP A 157 17.39 -29.07 36.19
CA ASP A 157 17.11 -30.43 36.72
C ASP A 157 17.91 -31.54 36.01
N THR A 158 18.57 -31.23 34.89
CA THR A 158 19.51 -32.13 34.17
C THR A 158 20.92 -32.16 34.78
N ASP A 159 21.10 -31.59 35.97
CA ASP A 159 22.33 -31.70 36.74
C ASP A 159 22.66 -33.19 37.01
N PRO A 160 23.79 -33.72 36.48
CA PRO A 160 24.15 -35.13 36.60
C PRO A 160 24.28 -35.58 38.07
N GLU A 161 24.62 -34.67 38.99
CA GLU A 161 24.67 -34.95 40.44
C GLU A 161 23.29 -35.28 41.01
N ARG A 162 22.24 -34.59 40.55
CA ARG A 162 20.86 -34.82 41.02
C ARG A 162 20.26 -36.10 40.45
N ALA A 163 20.61 -36.46 39.22
CA ALA A 163 20.26 -37.74 38.61
C ALA A 163 20.89 -38.92 39.38
N LYS A 164 22.15 -38.78 39.80
CA LYS A 164 22.86 -39.77 40.63
C LYS A 164 22.23 -39.91 42.01
N ASN A 165 21.84 -38.80 42.63
CA ASN A 165 21.13 -38.80 43.92
C ASN A 165 19.72 -39.42 43.83
N ARG A 166 18.97 -39.21 42.74
CA ARG A 166 17.67 -39.89 42.51
C ARG A 166 17.83 -41.41 42.33
N GLN A 167 18.86 -41.85 41.61
CA GLN A 167 19.15 -43.28 41.49
C GLN A 167 19.53 -43.89 42.85
N PHE A 168 20.39 -43.21 43.60
CA PHE A 168 20.83 -43.65 44.93
C PHE A 168 19.66 -43.76 45.93
N THR A 169 18.76 -42.77 45.96
CA THR A 169 17.57 -42.81 46.83
C THR A 169 16.59 -43.90 46.42
N ASN A 170 16.39 -44.16 45.13
CA ASN A 170 15.53 -45.26 44.67
C ASN A 170 16.10 -46.64 45.01
N THR A 171 17.42 -46.83 44.94
CA THR A 171 18.07 -48.08 45.40
C THR A 171 17.92 -48.30 46.90
N LEU A 172 18.02 -47.25 47.72
CA LEU A 172 17.81 -47.37 49.18
C LEU A 172 16.36 -47.68 49.56
N ARG A 173 15.39 -47.19 48.76
CA ARG A 173 13.96 -47.48 48.96
C ARG A 173 13.59 -48.89 48.50
N SER A 174 14.22 -49.38 47.43
CA SER A 174 14.02 -50.74 46.89
C SER A 174 14.63 -51.84 47.76
N GLY A 175 15.62 -51.55 48.60
CA GLY A 175 16.30 -52.52 49.46
C GLY A 175 15.70 -52.68 50.87
N ARG A 176 14.54 -52.08 51.14
CA ARG A 176 13.84 -52.14 52.45
C ARG A 176 12.55 -52.98 52.43
N GLY A 177 12.35 -53.80 51.39
CA GLY A 177 11.27 -54.78 51.28
C GLY A 177 11.73 -56.16 51.70
#